data_AF-A0ABD6ES08-F1
#
_entry.id   AF-A0ABD6ES08-F1
#
_cell.length_a   1.000
_cell.length_b   1.000
_cell.length_c   1.000
_cell.angle_alpha   90.00
_cell.angle_beta   90.00
_cell.angle_gamma   90.00
#
_symmetry.space_group_name_H-M   'P 1'
#
loop_
_entity.id
_entity.type
_entity.pdbx_description
1 polymer ?
#
loop_
_entity_poly.entity_id
_entity_poly.type
_entity_poly.pdbx_seq_one_letter_code
_entity_poly.pdbx_strand_id
1 'polypeptide(L)'
;MAPRKRRAQVPYVYTSLECLSRASSSRSPRVNVFGIAQNVSVEKENDQVLVQFMLLDEKSSIRCRVFTEIDDSLQLKVSNGCIVRIHRVQAKCVQSSEDSEMILSGRPKTFGLAVVVFLCGPQESPYVLYSSSKNYSINEEDFKRVTFS
;
A
#
# COMPACT_ATOMS: atom_id res chain seq x y z
N MET A 1 -27.15 -24.13 21.92
CA MET A 1 -25.98 -23.30 21.51
C MET A 1 -26.50 -22.07 20.80
N ALA A 2 -26.27 -20.86 21.34
CA ALA A 2 -26.66 -19.63 20.65
C ALA A 2 -25.68 -19.35 19.48
N PRO A 3 -26.17 -18.90 18.30
CA PRO A 3 -25.29 -18.57 17.20
C PRO A 3 -24.40 -17.39 17.58
N ARG A 4 -23.08 -17.58 17.52
CA ARG A 4 -22.11 -16.48 17.67
C ARG A 4 -22.39 -15.46 16.57
N LYS A 5 -22.88 -14.27 16.94
CA LYS A 5 -22.98 -13.11 16.05
C LYS A 5 -21.58 -12.89 15.44
N ARG A 6 -21.45 -13.04 14.11
CA ARG A 6 -20.25 -12.63 13.38
C ARG A 6 -20.02 -11.16 13.73
N ARG A 7 -18.89 -10.83 14.38
CA ARG A 7 -18.49 -9.44 14.56
C ARG A 7 -18.41 -8.84 13.15
N ALA A 8 -19.17 -7.78 12.89
CA ALA A 8 -19.00 -6.99 11.68
C ALA A 8 -17.53 -6.60 11.57
N GLN A 9 -16.90 -6.88 10.42
CA GLN A 9 -15.54 -6.40 10.16
C GLN A 9 -15.60 -4.87 10.20
N VAL A 10 -14.84 -4.27 11.13
CA VAL A 10 -14.68 -2.82 11.16
C VAL A 10 -13.91 -2.44 9.89
N PRO A 11 -14.45 -1.56 9.04
CA PRO A 11 -13.79 -1.16 7.81
C PRO A 11 -12.46 -0.45 8.12
N TYR A 12 -11.44 -0.69 7.27
CA TYR A 12 -10.17 0.01 7.37
C TYR A 12 -10.35 1.47 6.95
N VAL A 13 -9.82 2.40 7.76
CA VAL A 13 -9.76 3.81 7.41
C VAL A 13 -8.49 4.06 6.60
N TYR A 14 -8.65 4.59 5.37
CA TYR A 14 -7.55 4.97 4.48
C TYR A 14 -7.20 6.44 4.66
N THR A 15 -5.91 6.72 4.85
CA THR A 15 -5.36 8.07 4.99
C THR A 15 -5.10 8.65 3.60
N SER A 16 -5.52 9.90 3.39
CA SER A 16 -5.21 10.68 2.19
C SER A 16 -3.70 10.93 2.07
N LEU A 17 -3.16 10.89 0.85
CA LEU A 17 -1.73 11.13 0.63
C LEU A 17 -1.36 12.60 0.89
N GLU A 18 -2.29 13.52 0.67
CA GLU A 18 -2.14 14.95 1.00
C GLU A 18 -1.97 15.18 2.50
N CYS A 19 -2.69 14.42 3.34
CA CYS A 19 -2.53 14.49 4.79
C CYS A 19 -1.16 13.99 5.24
N LEU A 20 -0.60 12.99 4.54
CA LEU A 20 0.70 12.41 4.85
C LEU A 20 1.85 13.31 4.40
N SER A 21 1.75 13.92 3.21
CA SER A 21 2.79 14.80 2.68
C SER A 21 3.01 16.05 3.52
N ARG A 22 1.96 16.54 4.19
CA ARG A 22 2.02 17.70 5.10
C ARG A 22 2.39 17.34 6.54
N ALA A 23 2.45 16.07 6.89
CA ALA A 23 2.73 15.67 8.26
C ALA A 23 4.22 15.82 8.59
N SER A 24 4.52 16.55 9.67
CA SER A 24 5.89 16.81 10.17
C SER A 24 6.20 16.06 11.49
N SER A 25 5.43 15.00 11.78
CA SER A 25 5.50 14.27 13.04
C SER A 25 6.79 13.46 13.20
N SER A 26 7.45 13.58 14.37
CA SER A 26 8.56 12.70 14.79
C SER A 26 8.09 11.26 15.11
N ARG A 27 6.79 11.08 15.38
CA ARG A 27 6.20 9.74 15.51
C ARG A 27 6.03 9.14 14.13
N SER A 28 6.35 7.85 13.99
CA SER A 28 6.18 7.10 12.74
C SER A 28 4.89 6.25 12.79
N PRO A 29 3.70 6.84 12.55
CA PRO A 29 2.45 6.11 12.67
C PRO A 29 2.34 5.02 11.61
N ARG A 30 1.50 4.02 11.91
CA ARG A 30 1.07 3.02 10.91
C ARG A 30 -0.26 3.46 10.33
N VAL A 31 -0.32 3.56 9.00
CA VAL A 31 -1.48 4.05 8.25
C VAL A 31 -1.91 3.04 7.21
N ASN A 32 -3.14 3.17 6.72
CA ASN A 32 -3.60 2.43 5.54
C ASN A 32 -3.68 3.41 4.39
N VAL A 33 -3.19 3.05 3.22
CA VAL A 33 -3.19 3.90 2.03
C VAL A 33 -3.64 3.13 0.82
N PHE A 34 -4.08 3.88 -0.18
CA PHE A 34 -4.58 3.39 -1.44
C PHE A 34 -4.21 4.38 -2.53
N GLY A 35 -3.78 3.92 -3.69
CA GLY A 35 -3.46 4.80 -4.81
C GLY A 35 -2.92 4.05 -6.03
N ILE A 36 -2.52 4.80 -7.04
CA ILE A 36 -1.96 4.28 -8.29
C ILE A 36 -0.43 4.30 -8.19
N ALA A 37 0.22 3.17 -8.48
CA ALA A 37 1.66 3.09 -8.54
C ALA A 37 2.20 3.75 -9.83
N GLN A 38 3.24 4.56 -9.68
CA GLN A 38 4.04 5.15 -10.76
C GLN A 38 5.52 5.11 -10.38
N ASN A 39 6.39 5.33 -11.36
CA ASN A 39 7.84 5.33 -11.18
C ASN A 39 8.34 4.09 -10.39
N VAL A 40 7.81 2.91 -10.75
CA VAL A 40 8.18 1.66 -10.09
C VAL A 40 9.64 1.32 -10.41
N SER A 41 10.44 1.11 -9.36
CA SER A 41 11.81 0.59 -9.45
C SER A 41 12.00 -0.59 -8.50
N VAL A 42 12.90 -1.50 -8.88
CA VAL A 42 13.22 -2.69 -8.10
C VAL A 42 14.72 -2.73 -7.91
N GLU A 43 15.15 -2.80 -6.67
CA GLU A 43 16.55 -2.92 -6.27
C GLU A 43 16.71 -4.23 -5.48
N LYS A 44 17.78 -4.97 -5.78
CA LYS A 44 18.10 -6.23 -5.10
C LYS A 44 19.33 -6.02 -4.24
N GLU A 45 19.24 -6.31 -2.96
CA GLU A 45 20.34 -6.17 -2.02
C GLU A 45 20.38 -7.38 -1.08
N ASN A 46 21.45 -8.16 -1.17
CA ASN A 46 21.62 -9.43 -0.45
C ASN A 46 20.41 -10.38 -0.70
N ASP A 47 19.68 -10.73 0.36
CA ASP A 47 18.50 -11.61 0.34
C ASP A 47 17.17 -10.85 0.33
N GLN A 48 17.21 -9.54 0.07
CA GLN A 48 16.03 -8.69 0.06
C GLN A 48 15.85 -7.99 -1.28
N VAL A 49 14.59 -7.76 -1.61
CA VAL A 49 14.17 -6.98 -2.76
C VAL A 49 13.45 -5.75 -2.26
N LEU A 50 14.02 -4.58 -2.55
CA LEU A 50 13.36 -3.31 -2.35
C LEU A 50 12.54 -2.99 -3.60
N VAL A 51 11.22 -2.96 -3.42
CA VAL A 51 10.28 -2.43 -4.41
C VAL A 51 9.95 -1.00 -4.02
N GLN A 52 10.34 -0.04 -4.86
CA GLN A 52 10.06 1.37 -4.67
C GLN A 52 9.09 1.87 -5.73
N PHE A 53 8.15 2.72 -5.34
CA PHE A 53 7.22 3.37 -6.27
C PHE A 53 6.69 4.66 -5.66
N MET A 54 6.24 5.56 -6.51
CA MET A 54 5.39 6.69 -6.11
C MET A 54 3.95 6.20 -6.10
N LEU A 55 3.27 6.37 -4.96
CA LEU A 55 1.84 6.15 -4.86
C LEU A 55 1.13 7.48 -5.11
N LEU A 56 0.19 7.51 -6.05
CA LEU A 56 -0.56 8.69 -6.43
C LEU A 56 -2.03 8.55 -6.07
N ASP A 57 -2.61 9.65 -5.60
CA ASP A 57 -4.05 9.88 -5.59
C ASP A 57 -4.36 11.13 -6.44
N GLU A 58 -5.63 11.56 -6.48
CA GLU A 58 -6.06 12.71 -7.29
C GLU A 58 -5.35 14.03 -6.91
N LYS A 59 -4.80 14.14 -5.71
CA LYS A 59 -4.34 15.41 -5.13
C LYS A 59 -2.87 15.44 -4.77
N SER A 60 -2.24 14.28 -4.60
CA SER A 60 -0.92 14.17 -4.02
C SER A 60 -0.22 12.88 -4.41
N SER A 61 1.09 12.85 -4.17
CA SER A 61 1.90 11.66 -4.32
C SER A 61 2.78 11.44 -3.10
N ILE A 62 3.13 10.19 -2.83
CA ILE A 62 4.04 9.84 -1.74
C ILE A 62 4.95 8.67 -2.14
N ARG A 63 6.22 8.75 -1.76
CA ARG A 63 7.17 7.66 -2.04
C ARG A 63 6.89 6.48 -1.10
N CYS A 64 6.82 5.29 -1.69
CA CYS A 64 6.63 4.03 -0.99
C CYS A 64 7.85 3.13 -1.19
N ARG A 65 8.31 2.49 -0.11
CA ARG A 65 9.41 1.52 -0.09
C ARG A 65 8.95 0.25 0.61
N VAL A 66 8.78 -0.82 -0.16
CA VAL A 66 8.36 -2.12 0.34
C VAL A 66 9.52 -3.09 0.23
N PHE A 67 10.01 -3.56 1.39
CA PHE A 67 11.08 -4.55 1.47
C PHE A 67 10.46 -5.94 1.48
N THR A 68 10.86 -6.78 0.54
CA THR A 68 10.32 -8.13 0.37
C THR A 68 11.44 -9.16 0.32
N GLU A 69 11.09 -10.44 0.46
CA GLU A 69 12.02 -11.55 0.23
C GLU A 69 12.22 -11.75 -1.27
N ILE A 70 13.34 -12.34 -1.67
CA ILE A 70 13.68 -12.54 -3.09
C ILE A 70 12.66 -13.39 -3.85
N ASP A 71 12.03 -14.34 -3.15
CA ASP A 71 10.99 -15.22 -3.69
C ASP A 71 9.60 -14.57 -3.70
N ASP A 72 9.47 -13.36 -3.13
CA ASP A 72 8.20 -12.65 -3.14
C ASP A 72 7.94 -12.07 -4.54
N SER A 73 6.78 -12.43 -5.09
CA SER A 73 6.40 -12.05 -6.44
C SER A 73 5.99 -10.57 -6.60
N LEU A 74 5.96 -9.77 -5.52
CA LEU A 74 5.56 -8.36 -5.60
C LEU A 74 6.31 -7.60 -6.71
N GLN A 75 7.63 -7.78 -6.78
CA GLN A 75 8.51 -7.14 -7.78
C GLN A 75 8.13 -7.45 -9.24
N LEU A 76 7.44 -8.57 -9.48
CA LEU A 76 6.99 -8.99 -10.82
C LEU A 76 5.55 -8.56 -11.12
N LYS A 77 4.80 -8.12 -10.11
CA LYS A 77 3.34 -7.88 -10.20
C LYS A 77 2.98 -6.41 -10.07
N VAL A 78 3.81 -5.61 -9.43
CA VAL A 78 3.63 -4.15 -9.37
C VAL A 78 4.24 -3.50 -10.60
N SER A 79 3.43 -2.75 -11.34
CA SER A 79 3.85 -1.95 -12.48
C SER A 79 3.19 -0.58 -12.45
N ASN A 80 3.68 0.35 -13.27
CA ASN A 80 3.06 1.66 -13.43
C ASN A 80 1.59 1.48 -13.86
N GLY A 81 0.69 2.28 -13.26
CA GLY A 81 -0.76 2.20 -13.49
C GLY A 81 -1.49 1.16 -12.66
N CYS A 82 -0.80 0.26 -11.94
CA CYS A 82 -1.45 -0.64 -11.00
C CYS A 82 -2.03 0.13 -9.81
N ILE A 83 -3.18 -0.33 -9.33
CA ILE A 83 -3.75 0.16 -8.09
C ILE A 83 -3.14 -0.63 -6.93
N VAL A 84 -2.61 0.06 -5.93
CA VAL A 84 -1.94 -0.55 -4.78
C VAL A 84 -2.65 -0.14 -3.50
N ARG A 85 -3.03 -1.14 -2.72
CA ARG A 85 -3.55 -0.99 -1.36
C ARG A 85 -2.50 -1.47 -0.38
N ILE A 86 -2.21 -0.65 0.63
CA ILE A 86 -1.27 -1.00 1.69
C ILE A 86 -1.92 -0.78 3.05
N HIS A 87 -1.92 -1.80 3.90
CA HIS A 87 -2.39 -1.73 5.27
C HIS A 87 -1.24 -1.66 6.26
N ARG A 88 -1.40 -0.83 7.29
CA ARG A 88 -0.48 -0.65 8.42
C ARG A 88 0.97 -0.32 8.02
N VAL A 89 1.16 0.39 6.90
CA VAL A 89 2.49 0.86 6.47
C VAL A 89 3.00 1.96 7.38
N GLN A 90 4.30 1.98 7.66
CA GLN A 90 4.90 2.97 8.53
C GLN A 90 5.19 4.25 7.75
N ALA A 91 4.59 5.36 8.15
CA ALA A 91 4.95 6.68 7.63
C ALA A 91 6.16 7.22 8.40
N LYS A 92 7.18 7.67 7.68
CA LYS A 92 8.43 8.21 8.24
C LYS A 92 8.80 9.49 7.53
N CYS A 93 9.05 10.53 8.32
CA CYS A 93 9.70 11.74 7.82
C CYS A 93 11.20 11.45 7.70
N VAL A 94 11.74 11.57 6.50
CA VAL A 94 13.17 11.45 6.22
C VAL A 94 13.70 12.85 5.95
N GLN A 95 14.66 13.27 6.76
CA GLN A 95 15.38 14.52 6.54
C GLN A 95 16.45 14.30 5.49
N SER A 96 16.38 15.05 4.40
CA SER A 96 17.53 15.33 3.54
C SER A 96 18.15 16.65 3.98
N SER A 97 19.36 16.95 3.47
CA SER A 97 20.11 18.16 3.83
C SER A 97 19.37 19.47 3.51
N GLU A 98 18.37 19.45 2.64
CA GLU A 98 17.63 20.64 2.20
C GLU A 98 16.12 20.54 2.46
N ASP A 99 15.54 19.33 2.45
CA ASP A 99 14.10 19.12 2.64
C ASP A 99 13.77 17.89 3.49
N SER A 100 12.64 17.96 4.21
CA SER A 100 12.06 16.80 4.87
C SER A 100 10.96 16.18 4.00
N GLU A 101 11.12 14.91 3.63
CA GLU A 101 10.14 14.18 2.81
C GLU A 101 9.45 13.10 3.66
N MET A 102 8.11 13.02 3.59
CA MET A 102 7.39 11.88 4.16
C MET A 102 7.46 10.70 3.18
N ILE A 103 7.94 9.55 3.67
CA ILE A 103 7.94 8.29 2.92
C ILE A 103 7.11 7.24 3.66
N LEU A 104 6.53 6.32 2.91
CA LEU A 104 5.91 5.11 3.45
C LEU A 104 6.88 3.96 3.31
N SER A 105 7.16 3.26 4.41
CA SER A 105 8.11 2.15 4.41
C SER A 105 7.63 0.96 5.23
N GLY A 106 8.03 -0.24 4.81
CA GLY A 106 7.87 -1.42 5.63
C GLY A 106 8.13 -2.74 4.91
N ARG A 107 8.04 -3.83 5.66
CA ARG A 107 8.16 -5.21 5.16
C ARG A 107 6.82 -5.93 5.29
N PRO A 108 6.26 -6.51 4.22
CA PRO A 108 5.03 -7.27 4.31
C PRO A 108 5.15 -8.44 5.29
N LYS A 109 4.03 -8.87 5.87
CA LYS A 109 3.92 -9.94 6.89
C LYS A 109 4.56 -9.59 8.24
N THR A 110 5.30 -8.50 8.35
CA THR A 110 5.82 -7.99 9.63
C THR A 110 4.85 -6.98 10.24
N PHE A 111 4.56 -7.10 11.53
CA PHE A 111 3.66 -6.18 12.28
C PHE A 111 2.25 -5.99 11.66
N GLY A 112 1.80 -6.96 10.88
CA GLY A 112 0.51 -6.91 10.19
C GLY A 112 0.48 -5.99 8.96
N LEU A 113 1.64 -5.62 8.39
CA LEU A 113 1.70 -4.94 7.10
C LEU A 113 1.24 -5.87 5.99
N ALA A 114 0.29 -5.41 5.18
CA ALA A 114 -0.21 -6.14 4.03
C ALA A 114 -0.23 -5.24 2.79
N VAL A 115 0.14 -5.80 1.64
CA VAL A 115 0.10 -5.14 0.33
C VAL A 115 -0.79 -5.96 -0.58
N VAL A 116 -1.68 -5.29 -1.30
CA VAL A 116 -2.49 -5.89 -2.38
C VAL A 116 -2.34 -5.03 -3.62
N VAL A 117 -2.07 -5.67 -4.75
CA VAL A 117 -1.94 -5.01 -6.06
C VAL A 117 -3.09 -5.48 -6.94
N PHE A 118 -3.79 -4.50 -7.52
CA PHE A 118 -4.90 -4.70 -8.44
C PHE A 118 -4.48 -4.25 -9.84
N LEU A 119 -4.96 -4.98 -10.85
CA LEU A 119 -4.89 -4.52 -12.23
C LEU A 119 -5.96 -3.45 -12.44
N CYS A 120 -5.57 -2.31 -13.01
CA CYS A 120 -6.50 -1.26 -13.43
C CYS A 120 -7.03 -1.56 -14.83
N GLY A 121 -8.35 -1.46 -15.04
CA GLY A 121 -8.98 -1.65 -16.35
C GLY A 121 -10.50 -1.77 -16.26
N PRO A 122 -11.21 -1.80 -17.41
CA PRO A 122 -12.69 -1.80 -17.51
C PRO A 122 -13.33 -3.14 -17.11
N GLN A 123 -12.72 -3.87 -16.17
CA GLN A 123 -13.18 -5.19 -15.74
C GLN A 123 -14.40 -5.04 -14.81
N GLU A 124 -15.34 -5.99 -14.91
CA GLU A 124 -16.52 -6.06 -14.04
C GLU A 124 -16.17 -6.33 -12.56
N SER A 125 -14.92 -6.73 -12.28
CA SER A 125 -14.44 -6.97 -10.91
C SER A 125 -12.96 -6.62 -10.73
N PRO A 126 -12.55 -6.19 -9.51
CA PRO A 126 -11.16 -5.88 -9.19
C PRO A 126 -10.30 -7.15 -9.29
N TYR A 127 -9.45 -7.20 -10.31
CA TYR A 127 -8.54 -8.32 -10.51
C TYR A 127 -7.29 -8.15 -9.65
N VAL A 128 -7.10 -9.05 -8.68
CA VAL A 128 -5.95 -9.03 -7.77
C VAL A 128 -4.74 -9.72 -8.43
N LEU A 129 -3.71 -8.95 -8.73
CA LEU A 129 -2.45 -9.45 -9.28
C LEU A 129 -1.53 -10.04 -8.22
N TYR A 130 -1.60 -9.48 -7.01
CA TYR A 130 -0.74 -9.85 -5.90
C TYR A 130 -1.41 -9.55 -4.57
N SER A 131 -1.16 -10.40 -3.58
CA SER A 131 -1.46 -10.12 -2.18
C SER A 131 -0.38 -10.72 -1.31
N SER A 132 0.17 -9.92 -0.39
CA SER A 132 1.14 -10.40 0.59
C SER A 132 0.48 -11.22 1.72
N SER A 133 -0.86 -11.26 1.78
CA SER A 133 -1.64 -11.99 2.77
C SER A 133 -2.61 -12.96 2.11
N LYS A 134 -2.67 -14.19 2.61
CA LYS A 134 -3.63 -15.22 2.12
C LYS A 134 -5.09 -14.89 2.46
N ASN A 135 -5.33 -14.02 3.44
CA ASN A 135 -6.66 -13.72 3.98
C ASN A 135 -7.05 -12.25 3.73
N TYR A 136 -6.79 -11.73 2.53
CA TYR A 136 -7.24 -10.38 2.19
C TYR A 136 -8.76 -10.37 1.95
N SER A 137 -9.42 -9.29 2.35
CA SER A 137 -10.81 -9.01 1.99
C SER A 137 -10.87 -7.76 1.13
N ILE A 138 -11.90 -7.67 0.30
CA ILE A 138 -12.25 -6.49 -0.48
C ILE A 138 -13.66 -6.11 -0.04
N ASN A 139 -13.85 -4.90 0.46
CA ASN A 139 -15.18 -4.38 0.79
C ASN A 139 -15.73 -3.52 -0.37
N GLU A 140 -16.97 -3.04 -0.24
CA GLU A 140 -17.60 -2.21 -1.27
C GLU A 140 -16.86 -0.89 -1.53
N GLU A 141 -16.20 -0.31 -0.53
CA GLU A 141 -15.41 0.91 -0.70
C GLU A 141 -14.11 0.65 -1.48
N ASP A 142 -13.45 -0.46 -1.21
CA ASP A 142 -12.29 -0.92 -1.98
C ASP A 142 -12.70 -1.13 -3.44
N PHE A 143 -13.86 -1.76 -3.69
CA PHE A 143 -14.37 -2.00 -5.03
C PHE A 143 -14.53 -0.69 -5.81
N LYS A 144 -15.22 0.30 -5.22
CA LYS A 144 -15.39 1.63 -5.84
C LYS A 144 -14.07 2.29 -6.21
N ARG A 145 -13.03 2.11 -5.40
CA ARG A 145 -11.69 2.70 -5.64
C ARG A 145 -10.88 1.96 -6.71
N VAL A 146 -11.19 0.68 -6.97
CA VAL A 146 -10.49 -0.10 -8.01
C VAL A 146 -11.19 0.03 -9.37
N THR A 147 -12.52 0.18 -9.40
CA THR A 147 -13.30 0.21 -10.65
C THR A 147 -13.51 1.60 -11.25
N PHE A 148 -13.11 2.67 -10.56
CA PHE A 148 -13.16 4.04 -11.09
C PHE A 148 -11.76 4.66 -11.13
N SER A 149 -11.21 4.72 -12.33
CA SER A 149 -10.14 5.62 -12.77
C SER A 149 -10.37 6.01 -14.21
#